data_AF-A0A2P4ERJ0-F1
#
_entry.id   AF-A0A2P4ERJ0-F1
#
_cell.length_a   1.000
_cell.length_b   1.000
_cell.length_c   1.000
_cell.angle_alpha   90.00
_cell.angle_beta   90.00
_cell.angle_gamma   90.00
#
_symmetry.space_group_name_H-M   'P 1'
#
loop_
_entity.id
_entity.type
_entity.pdbx_description
1 polymer ?
#
loop_
_entity_poly.entity_id
_entity_poly.type
_entity_poly.pdbx_seq_one_letter_code
_entity_poly.pdbx_strand_id
1 'polypeptide(L)'
;MQTDSEILNPGLYRLHKLFFIAFTSFAVIMALIGIRLAFGDGEDAAIGFVGMGLLPFSALHWYAAKGAKNGAKSGKIISRVIGTFWLFGIPIGTILGIYVWYKTADSWKPSESRNNEPA
;
A
#
# COMPACT_ATOMS: atom_id res chain seq x y z
N MET A 1 18.08 20.57 12.13
CA MET A 1 16.95 19.68 12.46
C MET A 1 16.05 19.67 11.24
N GLN A 2 16.09 18.60 10.44
CA GLN A 2 15.26 18.45 9.24
C GLN A 2 13.81 18.43 9.72
N THR A 3 13.00 19.40 9.34
CA THR A 3 11.56 19.34 9.59
C THR A 3 11.04 18.09 8.89
N ASP A 4 10.47 17.15 9.64
CA ASP A 4 9.80 16.00 9.06
C ASP A 4 8.78 16.54 8.06
N SER A 5 9.04 16.32 6.76
CA SER A 5 8.18 16.83 5.69
C SER A 5 6.74 16.46 6.01
N GLU A 6 5.86 17.45 6.18
CA GLU A 6 4.46 17.23 6.55
C GLU A 6 3.84 16.19 5.60
N ILE A 7 3.25 15.15 6.19
CA ILE A 7 2.55 14.09 5.46
C ILE A 7 1.16 14.64 5.13
N LEU A 8 0.94 14.99 3.86
CA LEU A 8 -0.29 15.69 3.45
C LEU A 8 -1.56 14.84 3.62
N ASN A 9 -1.49 13.53 3.34
CA ASN A 9 -2.64 12.62 3.45
C ASN A 9 -2.32 11.46 4.41
N PRO A 10 -2.27 11.71 5.74
CA PRO A 10 -1.69 10.77 6.70
C PRO A 10 -2.51 9.48 6.86
N GLY A 11 -3.84 9.54 6.74
CA GLY A 11 -4.70 8.36 6.80
C GLY A 11 -4.43 7.37 5.67
N LEU A 12 -4.44 7.86 4.42
CA LEU A 12 -4.14 7.05 3.24
C LEU A 12 -2.67 6.59 3.23
N TYR A 13 -1.74 7.42 3.70
CA TYR A 13 -0.34 7.02 3.85
C TYR A 13 -0.19 5.83 4.80
N ARG A 14 -0.78 5.89 6.00
CA ARG A 14 -0.72 4.80 6.98
C ARG A 14 -1.38 3.53 6.45
N LEU A 15 -2.54 3.67 5.81
CA LEU A 15 -3.27 2.56 5.21
C LEU A 15 -2.44 1.85 4.13
N HIS A 16 -1.95 2.58 3.13
CA HIS A 16 -1.13 1.97 2.08
C HIS A 16 0.20 1.42 2.62
N LYS A 17 0.83 2.10 3.59
CA LYS A 17 2.04 1.61 4.26
C LYS A 17 1.80 0.30 5.01
N LEU A 18 0.65 0.16 5.70
CA LEU A 18 0.28 -1.08 6.38
C LEU A 18 0.23 -2.25 5.40
N PHE A 19 -0.46 -2.09 4.27
CA PHE A 19 -0.57 -3.13 3.25
C PHE A 19 0.76 -3.43 2.55
N PHE A 20 1.59 -2.41 2.29
CA PHE A 20 2.95 -2.61 1.79
C PHE A 20 3.78 -3.49 2.74
N ILE A 21 3.76 -3.18 4.04
CA ILE A 21 4.48 -3.97 5.05
C ILE A 21 3.89 -5.39 5.11
N ALA A 22 2.57 -5.53 5.17
CA ALA A 22 1.91 -6.84 5.26
C ALA A 22 2.26 -7.75 4.07
N PHE A 23 2.10 -7.25 2.84
CA PHE A 23 2.38 -8.02 1.62
C PHE A 23 3.86 -8.32 1.46
N THR A 24 4.75 -7.37 1.77
CA THR A 24 6.20 -7.60 1.70
C THR A 24 6.64 -8.63 2.73
N SER A 25 6.22 -8.48 3.99
CA SER A 25 6.57 -9.43 5.05
C SER A 25 6.06 -10.83 4.75
N PHE A 26 4.82 -10.96 4.27
CA PHE A 26 4.27 -12.24 3.87
C PHE A 26 5.06 -12.85 2.69
N ALA A 27 5.36 -12.06 1.65
CA ALA A 27 6.15 -12.53 0.52
C ALA A 27 7.54 -13.01 0.94
N VAL A 28 8.21 -12.29 1.86
CA VAL A 28 9.51 -12.68 2.41
C VAL A 28 9.41 -13.97 3.23
N ILE A 29 8.44 -14.09 4.13
CA ILE A 29 8.25 -15.30 4.94
C ILE A 29 8.01 -16.52 4.04
N MET A 30 7.11 -16.39 3.07
CA MET A 30 6.82 -17.46 2.11
C MET A 30 8.06 -17.83 1.30
N ALA A 31 8.81 -16.84 0.79
CA ALA A 31 10.04 -17.09 0.06
C ALA A 31 11.08 -17.83 0.91
N LEU A 32 11.24 -17.48 2.20
CA LEU A 32 12.13 -18.19 3.12
C LEU A 32 11.69 -19.64 3.34
N ILE A 33 10.38 -19.90 3.48
CA ILE A 33 9.83 -21.26 3.55
C ILE A 33 10.14 -22.02 2.25
N GLY A 34 9.90 -21.42 1.09
CA GLY A 34 10.17 -22.02 -0.22
C GLY A 34 11.64 -22.36 -0.41
N ILE A 35 12.54 -21.44 -0.06
CA ILE A 35 13.99 -21.67 -0.06
C ILE A 35 14.32 -22.84 0.88
N ARG A 36 13.80 -22.85 2.12
CA ARG A 36 14.10 -23.92 3.08
C ARG A 36 13.66 -25.30 2.59
N LEU A 37 12.50 -25.39 1.93
CA LEU A 37 11.97 -26.62 1.34
C LEU A 37 12.75 -27.03 0.09
N ALA A 38 13.13 -26.08 -0.77
CA ALA A 38 13.91 -26.34 -1.99
C ALA A 38 15.30 -26.92 -1.72
N PHE A 39 15.92 -26.53 -0.60
CA PHE A 39 17.22 -27.06 -0.15
C PHE A 39 17.09 -28.18 0.89
N GLY A 40 15.89 -28.74 1.11
CA GLY A 40 15.65 -29.93 1.92
C GLY A 40 14.98 -31.03 1.11
N ASP A 41 14.50 -32.09 1.77
CA ASP A 41 13.78 -33.21 1.13
C ASP A 41 12.29 -32.90 0.88
N GLY A 42 11.94 -31.63 0.64
CA GLY A 42 10.55 -31.19 0.51
C GLY A 42 10.06 -31.20 -0.94
N GLU A 43 9.10 -32.07 -1.28
CA GLU A 43 8.56 -32.21 -2.64
C GLU A 43 7.80 -30.96 -3.13
N ASP A 44 7.36 -30.07 -2.24
CA ASP A 44 6.45 -28.95 -2.57
C ASP A 44 7.06 -27.54 -2.36
N ALA A 45 8.33 -27.33 -2.67
CA ALA A 45 8.98 -26.02 -2.52
C ALA A 45 8.26 -24.86 -3.25
N ALA A 46 7.51 -25.16 -4.30
CA ALA A 46 6.71 -24.21 -5.07
C ALA A 46 5.68 -23.45 -4.22
N ILE A 47 5.14 -24.07 -3.15
CA ILE A 47 4.14 -23.41 -2.29
C ILE A 47 4.72 -22.18 -1.58
N GLY A 48 6.00 -22.22 -1.21
CA GLY A 48 6.69 -21.08 -0.61
C GLY A 48 6.90 -19.92 -1.59
N PHE A 49 6.90 -20.18 -2.90
CA PHE A 49 7.07 -19.14 -3.90
C PHE A 49 5.77 -18.40 -4.27
N VAL A 50 4.60 -18.93 -3.86
CA VAL A 50 3.29 -18.28 -4.09
C VAL A 50 3.25 -16.85 -3.55
N GLY A 51 3.90 -16.60 -2.41
CA GLY A 51 3.96 -15.27 -1.80
C GLY A 51 4.63 -14.20 -2.69
N MET A 52 5.51 -14.59 -3.61
CA MET A 52 6.15 -13.65 -4.54
C MET A 52 5.15 -13.01 -5.52
N GLY A 53 4.02 -13.66 -5.78
CA GLY A 53 2.92 -13.10 -6.57
C GLY A 53 2.31 -11.83 -5.95
N LEU A 54 2.56 -11.57 -4.66
CA LEU A 54 2.09 -10.36 -3.98
C LEU A 54 3.03 -9.16 -4.13
N LEU A 55 4.25 -9.34 -4.67
CA LEU A 55 5.21 -8.25 -4.84
C LEU A 55 4.70 -7.10 -5.74
N PRO A 56 4.02 -7.34 -6.87
CA PRO A 56 3.42 -6.26 -7.67
C PRO A 56 2.38 -5.46 -6.87
N PHE A 57 1.55 -6.13 -6.07
CA PHE A 57 0.57 -5.46 -5.19
C PHE A 57 1.25 -4.66 -4.09
N SER A 58 2.31 -5.19 -3.49
CA SER A 58 3.13 -4.47 -2.51
C SER A 58 3.71 -3.19 -3.12
N ALA A 59 4.26 -3.26 -4.33
CA ALA A 59 4.80 -2.10 -5.04
C ALA A 59 3.74 -1.02 -5.32
N LEU A 60 2.51 -1.43 -5.69
CA LEU A 60 1.39 -0.50 -5.85
C LEU A 60 1.07 0.23 -4.55
N HIS A 61 1.02 -0.49 -3.43
CA HIS A 61 0.79 0.10 -2.11
C HIS A 61 1.92 1.04 -1.70
N TRP A 62 3.18 0.71 -1.99
CA TRP A 62 4.31 1.62 -1.76
C TRP A 62 4.17 2.92 -2.57
N TYR A 63 3.86 2.82 -3.86
CA TYR A 63 3.67 3.99 -4.72
C TYR A 63 2.51 4.86 -4.24
N ALA A 64 1.37 4.25 -3.89
CA ALA A 64 0.21 4.95 -3.35
C ALA A 64 0.54 5.66 -2.02
N ALA A 65 1.30 5.01 -1.13
CA ALA A 65 1.77 5.62 0.11
C ALA A 65 2.66 6.84 -0.15
N LYS A 66 3.63 6.74 -1.07
CA LYS A 66 4.49 7.86 -1.48
C LYS A 66 3.67 9.02 -2.07
N GLY A 67 2.68 8.69 -2.90
CA GLY A 67 1.75 9.66 -3.47
C GLY A 67 0.91 10.37 -2.41
N ALA A 68 0.36 9.63 -1.44
CA ALA A 68 -0.39 10.18 -0.30
C ALA A 68 0.48 11.08 0.60
N LYS A 69 1.72 10.67 0.88
CA LYS A 69 2.68 11.49 1.63
C LYS A 69 2.92 12.85 0.98
N ASN A 70 3.04 12.87 -0.34
CA ASN A 70 3.42 14.07 -1.10
C ASN A 70 2.24 14.82 -1.72
N GLY A 71 0.99 14.36 -1.55
CA GLY A 71 -0.18 14.99 -2.18
C GLY A 71 -0.20 14.90 -3.71
N ALA A 72 0.53 13.95 -4.30
CA ALA A 72 0.66 13.83 -5.76
C ALA A 72 -0.62 13.32 -6.42
N LYS A 73 -1.00 13.92 -7.56
CA LYS A 73 -2.20 13.52 -8.35
C LYS A 73 -2.19 12.04 -8.74
N SER A 74 -1.02 11.50 -9.11
CA SER A 74 -0.87 10.07 -9.42
C SER A 74 -1.17 9.17 -8.21
N GLY A 75 -0.79 9.60 -7.00
CA GLY A 75 -1.12 8.94 -5.74
C GLY A 75 -2.63 8.84 -5.54
N LYS A 76 -3.35 9.95 -5.73
CA LYS A 76 -4.82 9.98 -5.65
C LYS A 76 -5.47 9.00 -6.62
N ILE A 77 -5.01 8.96 -7.88
CA ILE A 77 -5.55 8.06 -8.90
C ILE A 77 -5.31 6.60 -8.52
N ILE A 78 -4.08 6.25 -8.15
CA ILE A 78 -3.73 4.87 -7.79
C ILE A 78 -4.47 4.43 -6.53
N SER A 79 -4.60 5.29 -5.53
CA SER A 79 -5.44 5.02 -4.35
C SER A 79 -6.87 4.68 -4.77
N ARG A 80 -7.51 5.43 -5.68
CA ARG A 80 -8.86 5.12 -6.16
C ARG A 80 -8.95 3.81 -6.92
N VAL A 81 -7.96 3.49 -7.75
CA VAL A 81 -7.89 2.20 -8.45
C VAL A 81 -7.84 1.05 -7.44
N ILE A 82 -6.92 1.12 -6.46
CA ILE A 82 -6.82 0.11 -5.38
C ILE A 82 -8.13 0.03 -4.59
N GLY A 83 -8.67 1.18 -4.19
CA GLY A 83 -9.93 1.26 -3.44
C GLY A 83 -11.12 0.67 -4.21
N THR A 84 -11.13 0.77 -5.53
CA THR A 84 -12.15 0.15 -6.39
C THR A 84 -12.04 -1.37 -6.39
N PHE A 85 -10.83 -1.92 -6.50
CA PHE A 85 -10.62 -3.37 -6.38
C PHE A 85 -11.04 -3.90 -5.02
N TRP A 86 -10.83 -3.14 -3.96
CA TRP A 86 -11.27 -3.53 -2.62
C TRP A 86 -12.79 -3.63 -2.47
N LEU A 87 -13.59 -2.90 -3.26
CA LEU A 87 -15.06 -3.01 -3.20
C LEU A 87 -15.58 -4.44 -3.44
N PHE A 88 -14.81 -5.27 -4.15
CA PHE A 88 -15.13 -6.68 -4.42
C PHE A 88 -14.76 -7.64 -3.27
N GLY A 89 -13.98 -7.20 -2.28
CA GLY A 89 -13.46 -8.04 -1.17
C GLY A 89 -14.39 -8.11 0.06
N ILE A 90 -15.69 -8.36 -0.14
CA ILE A 90 -16.74 -8.26 0.88
C ILE A 90 -16.41 -9.07 2.15
N PRO A 91 -16.67 -8.55 3.38
CA PRO A 91 -17.15 -7.20 3.68
C PRO A 91 -16.02 -6.19 3.94
N ILE A 92 -14.85 -6.68 4.37
CA ILE A 92 -13.73 -5.85 4.84
C ILE A 92 -13.20 -4.98 3.70
N GLY A 93 -13.01 -5.56 2.52
CA GLY A 93 -12.58 -4.83 1.33
C GLY A 93 -13.55 -3.71 0.99
N THR A 94 -14.86 -3.94 1.06
CA THR A 94 -15.86 -2.92 0.75
C THR A 94 -15.75 -1.70 1.67
N ILE A 95 -15.62 -1.92 2.98
CA ILE A 95 -15.44 -0.83 3.96
C ILE A 95 -14.17 -0.04 3.64
N LEU A 96 -13.06 -0.73 3.37
CA LEU A 96 -11.79 -0.09 3.03
C LEU A 96 -11.86 0.67 1.69
N GLY A 97 -12.57 0.12 0.70
CA GLY A 97 -12.80 0.76 -0.59
C GLY A 97 -13.58 2.07 -0.44
N ILE A 98 -14.68 2.06 0.32
CA ILE A 98 -15.46 3.26 0.64
C ILE A 98 -14.58 4.29 1.37
N TYR A 99 -13.79 3.88 2.36
CA TYR A 99 -12.87 4.76 3.07
C TYR A 99 -11.89 5.46 2.12
N VAL A 100 -11.29 4.70 1.20
CA VAL A 100 -10.34 5.26 0.23
C VAL A 100 -11.02 6.26 -0.70
N TRP A 101 -12.21 5.93 -1.19
CA TRP A 101 -13.00 6.84 -2.03
C TRP A 101 -13.37 8.13 -1.30
N TYR A 102 -13.83 8.03 -0.05
CA TYR A 102 -14.13 9.20 0.78
C TYR A 102 -12.89 10.08 0.98
N LYS A 103 -11.75 9.50 1.37
CA LYS A 103 -10.51 10.24 1.63
C LYS A 103 -9.89 10.86 0.38
N THR A 104 -10.05 10.23 -0.78
CA THR A 104 -9.53 10.77 -2.03
C THR A 104 -10.45 11.83 -2.64
N ALA A 105 -11.77 11.76 -2.42
CA ALA A 105 -12.71 12.74 -2.95
C ALA A 105 -12.65 14.07 -2.21
N ASP A 106 -12.79 14.04 -0.89
CA ASP A 106 -13.11 15.23 -0.09
C ASP A 106 -11.93 15.72 0.76
N SER A 107 -11.15 14.79 1.31
CA SER A 107 -10.05 15.12 2.25
C SER A 107 -8.66 15.17 1.61
N TRP A 108 -8.55 15.10 0.28
CA TRP A 108 -7.25 15.03 -0.38
C TRP A 108 -6.53 16.38 -0.34
N LYS A 109 -5.42 16.45 0.39
CA LYS A 109 -4.51 17.59 0.37
C LYS A 109 -3.53 17.48 -0.82
N PRO A 110 -3.60 18.37 -1.82
CA PRO A 110 -2.69 18.37 -2.96
C PRO A 110 -1.31 18.92 -2.57
N SER A 111 -0.26 18.61 -3.33
CA SER A 111 1.12 19.07 -3.07
C SER A 111 1.26 20.58 -2.84
N GLU A 112 0.42 21.35 -3.51
CA GLU A 112 0.36 22.81 -3.51
C GLU A 112 -0.03 23.36 -2.12
N SER A 113 -0.74 22.59 -1.29
CA SER A 113 -1.12 23.03 0.06
C SER A 113 0.08 23.23 0.99
N ARG A 114 1.22 22.59 0.71
CA ARG A 114 2.44 22.69 1.53
C ARG A 114 3.10 24.08 1.48
N ASN A 115 2.86 24.84 0.42
CA ASN A 115 3.50 26.14 0.20
C ASN A 115 2.63 27.32 0.64
N ASN A 116 1.40 27.06 1.10
CA ASN A 116 0.38 28.08 1.38
C ASN A 116 0.07 28.25 2.87
N GLU A 117 0.84 27.61 3.77
CA GLU A 117 0.71 27.84 5.21
C GLU A 117 1.51 29.09 5.61
N PRO A 118 0.90 30.09 6.28
CA PRO A 118 1.65 31.22 6.82
C PRO A 118 2.65 30.72 7.86
N ALA A 119 3.89 31.21 7.76
CA ALA A 119 4.99 30.91 8.68
C ALA A 119 4.70 31.29 10.14
#